data_AF-A0A4D8QTE9-F1
#
_entry.id   AF-A0A4D8QTE9-F1
#
_cell.length_a   1.000
_cell.length_b   1.000
_cell.length_c   1.000
_cell.angle_alpha   90.00
_cell.angle_beta   90.00
_cell.angle_gamma   90.00
#
_symmetry.space_group_name_H-M   'P 1'
#
loop_
_entity.id
_entity.type
_entity.pdbx_description
1 polymer ?
#
loop_
_entity_poly.entity_id
_entity_poly.type
_entity_poly.pdbx_seq_one_letter_code
_entity_poly.pdbx_strand_id
1 'polypeptide(L)'
;MAMTKAEKAEMEALREARDLARALRWPEYAEPAMIPPPDFSGSHTSGWLFNTYRLTAQLGGMGDAVYRAWSESTTHGDGQSPIPHRSATQGGVHLFATRLDALKALRLAVTEEFARKLARVDAEIAAESAKAD
;
A
#
# COMPACT_ATOMS: atom_id res chain seq x y z
N MET A 1 -24.23 31.01 12.34
CA MET A 1 -23.95 30.37 13.64
C MET A 1 -22.77 29.44 13.47
N ALA A 2 -21.77 29.51 14.35
CA ALA A 2 -20.63 28.61 14.32
C ALA A 2 -20.98 27.31 15.05
N MET A 3 -20.60 26.18 14.47
CA MET A 3 -20.83 24.85 15.02
C MET A 3 -20.21 24.73 16.41
N THR A 4 -20.95 24.18 17.37
CA THR A 4 -20.45 23.92 18.73
C THR A 4 -19.38 22.83 18.72
N LYS A 5 -18.58 22.75 19.78
CA LYS A 5 -17.53 21.72 19.91
C LYS A 5 -18.11 20.30 19.88
N ALA A 6 -19.28 20.10 20.48
CA ALA A 6 -19.97 18.81 20.50
C ALA A 6 -20.42 18.39 19.08
N GLU A 7 -21.07 19.31 18.36
CA GLU A 7 -21.53 19.05 17.00
C GLU A 7 -20.37 18.81 16.02
N LYS A 8 -19.20 19.44 16.23
CA LYS A 8 -17.99 19.15 15.44
C LYS A 8 -17.46 17.73 15.68
N ALA A 9 -17.37 17.32 16.94
CA ALA A 9 -16.90 15.99 17.31
C ALA A 9 -17.83 14.89 16.76
N GLU A 10 -19.14 15.10 16.84
CA GLU A 10 -20.13 14.19 16.26
C GLU A 10 -20.00 14.10 14.73
N MET A 11 -19.82 15.23 14.05
CA MET A 11 -19.60 15.26 12.61
C MET A 11 -18.31 14.53 12.19
N GLU A 12 -17.23 14.67 12.97
CA GLU A 12 -15.96 13.97 12.72
C GLU A 12 -16.13 12.45 12.90
N ALA A 13 -16.76 12.01 13.98
CA ALA A 13 -17.05 10.59 14.22
C ALA A 13 -17.90 9.98 13.08
N LEU A 14 -18.92 10.72 12.60
CA LEU A 14 -19.73 10.28 11.46
C LEU A 14 -18.92 10.17 10.16
N ARG A 15 -17.96 11.08 9.93
CA ARG A 15 -17.06 11.01 8.76
C ARG A 15 -16.13 9.80 8.85
N GLU A 16 -15.55 9.56 10.01
CA GLU A 16 -14.66 8.42 10.26
C GLU A 16 -15.40 7.09 10.06
N ALA A 17 -16.59 6.95 10.67
CA ALA A 17 -17.41 5.75 10.51
C ALA A 17 -17.79 5.51 9.04
N ARG A 18 -18.20 6.56 8.32
CA ARG A 18 -18.49 6.49 6.89
C ARG A 18 -17.27 6.06 6.09
N ASP A 19 -16.11 6.66 6.34
CA ASP A 19 -14.89 6.42 5.56
C ASP A 19 -14.32 5.01 5.84
N LEU A 20 -14.41 4.54 7.08
CA LEU A 20 -14.09 3.16 7.45
C LEU A 20 -15.00 2.15 6.74
N ALA A 21 -16.31 2.37 6.75
CA ALA A 21 -17.27 1.51 6.06
C ALA A 21 -17.01 1.47 4.54
N ARG A 22 -16.63 2.61 3.94
CA ARG A 22 -16.24 2.66 2.52
C ARG A 22 -14.92 1.93 2.25
N ALA A 23 -13.97 1.96 3.18
CA ALA A 23 -12.67 1.29 3.04
C ALA A 23 -12.78 -0.25 2.98
N LEU A 24 -13.86 -0.84 3.49
CA LEU A 24 -14.13 -2.27 3.38
C LEU A 24 -14.57 -2.73 1.98
N ARG A 25 -14.92 -1.80 1.08
CA ARG A 25 -15.28 -2.14 -0.30
C ARG A 25 -14.06 -2.47 -1.13
N TRP A 26 -14.22 -3.37 -2.10
CA TRP A 26 -13.18 -3.62 -3.10
C TRP A 26 -12.94 -2.35 -3.94
N PRO A 27 -11.70 -1.96 -4.22
CA PRO A 27 -11.42 -0.83 -5.10
C PRO A 27 -11.92 -1.08 -6.54
N GLU A 28 -12.51 -0.06 -7.17
CA GLU A 28 -13.14 -0.16 -8.50
C GLU A 28 -12.23 0.25 -9.68
N TYR A 29 -10.94 0.48 -9.44
CA TYR A 29 -9.98 0.81 -10.50
C TYR A 29 -9.17 -0.41 -10.93
N ALA A 30 -8.78 -0.43 -12.21
CA ALA A 30 -7.90 -1.45 -12.75
C ALA A 30 -6.52 -1.46 -12.06
N GLU A 31 -5.85 -2.61 -12.11
CA GLU A 31 -4.49 -2.74 -11.63
C GLU A 31 -3.56 -1.79 -12.40
N PRO A 32 -2.78 -0.94 -11.72
CA PRO A 32 -1.95 0.06 -12.40
C PRO A 32 -0.81 -0.58 -13.19
N ALA A 33 -0.52 -0.01 -14.37
CA ALA A 33 0.59 -0.46 -15.19
C ALA A 33 1.94 -0.22 -14.51
N MET A 34 2.87 -1.15 -14.73
CA MET A 34 4.23 -1.10 -14.21
C MET A 34 5.25 -0.92 -15.33
N ILE A 35 6.36 -0.27 -14.99
CA ILE A 35 7.56 -0.13 -15.81
C ILE A 35 8.50 -1.27 -15.42
N PRO A 36 8.89 -2.13 -16.37
CA PRO A 36 9.83 -3.22 -16.09
C PRO A 36 11.23 -2.67 -15.75
N PRO A 37 12.04 -3.45 -15.02
CA PRO A 37 13.47 -3.17 -14.91
C PRO A 37 14.12 -3.26 -16.30
N PRO A 38 15.20 -2.52 -16.56
CA PRO A 38 15.91 -2.61 -17.83
C PRO A 38 16.58 -3.98 -18.01
N ASP A 39 16.69 -4.44 -19.26
CA ASP A 39 17.25 -5.76 -19.59
C ASP A 39 18.78 -5.83 -19.45
N PHE A 40 19.48 -4.69 -19.58
CA PHE A 40 20.94 -4.64 -19.67
C PHE A 40 21.58 -3.89 -18.49
N SER A 41 22.77 -4.34 -18.10
CA SER A 41 23.60 -3.69 -17.08
C SER A 41 24.02 -2.28 -17.50
N GLY A 42 23.92 -1.30 -16.60
CA GLY A 42 24.35 0.09 -16.83
C GLY A 42 23.22 1.06 -17.20
N SER A 43 22.00 0.56 -17.40
CA SER A 43 20.78 1.38 -17.47
C SER A 43 19.96 1.21 -16.19
N HIS A 44 19.18 2.23 -15.84
CA HIS A 44 18.24 2.15 -14.72
C HIS A 44 16.89 2.76 -15.13
N THR A 45 15.82 2.22 -14.57
CA THR A 45 14.48 2.80 -14.56
C THR A 45 14.29 3.56 -13.25
N SER A 46 13.69 4.75 -13.31
CA SER A 46 13.26 5.48 -12.11
C SER A 46 11.74 5.56 -12.04
N GLY A 47 11.19 5.49 -10.84
CA GLY A 47 9.74 5.47 -10.64
C GLY A 47 9.33 5.56 -9.18
N TRP A 48 8.23 4.90 -8.88
CA TRP A 48 7.66 4.77 -7.55
C TRP A 48 7.52 3.30 -7.19
N LEU A 49 7.76 3.00 -5.92
CA LEU A 49 7.56 1.68 -5.35
C LEU A 49 6.73 1.83 -4.07
N PHE A 50 6.07 0.75 -3.66
CA PHE A 50 5.42 0.70 -2.36
C PHE A 50 5.92 -0.48 -1.54
N ASN A 51 5.76 -0.37 -0.22
CA ASN A 51 6.04 -1.45 0.71
C ASN A 51 4.91 -1.52 1.75
N THR A 52 4.14 -2.61 1.73
CA THR A 52 3.01 -2.84 2.65
C THR A 52 3.47 -2.94 4.10
N TYR A 53 4.66 -3.47 4.39
CA TYR A 53 5.19 -3.55 5.74
C TYR A 53 5.45 -2.17 6.36
N ARG A 54 5.82 -1.18 5.53
CA ARG A 54 6.01 0.21 6.00
C ARG A 54 4.69 0.91 6.35
N LEU A 55 3.54 0.36 5.94
CA LEU A 55 2.22 0.88 6.30
C LEU A 55 1.87 0.63 7.77
N THR A 56 2.35 -0.48 8.34
CA THR A 56 1.99 -0.96 9.69
C THR A 56 3.13 -0.87 10.69
N ALA A 57 4.32 -0.43 10.27
CA ALA A 57 5.48 -0.35 11.14
C ALA A 57 5.30 0.73 12.23
N GLN A 58 5.63 0.40 13.48
CA GLN A 58 5.55 1.29 14.66
C GLN A 58 6.28 2.64 14.50
N LEU A 59 7.18 2.77 13.51
CA LEU A 59 8.04 3.94 13.28
C LEU A 59 7.80 4.62 11.91
N GLY A 60 6.90 4.12 11.08
CA GLY A 60 6.64 4.64 9.72
C GLY A 60 5.21 5.12 9.56
N GLY A 61 5.04 6.35 9.08
CA GLY A 61 3.72 6.88 8.71
C GLY A 61 3.31 6.51 7.28
N MET A 62 2.09 6.85 6.88
CA MET A 62 1.60 6.71 5.48
C MET A 62 2.54 7.38 4.44
N GLY A 63 3.38 8.31 4.88
CA GLY A 63 4.41 8.97 4.06
C GLY A 63 5.49 8.03 3.51
N ASP A 64 5.83 6.95 4.22
CA ASP A 64 6.99 6.11 3.90
C ASP A 64 6.64 4.82 3.13
N ALA A 65 5.35 4.48 3.06
CA ALA A 65 4.86 3.28 2.40
C ALA A 65 4.93 3.37 0.87
N VAL A 66 4.94 4.58 0.30
CA VAL A 66 5.11 4.83 -1.15
C VAL A 66 6.24 5.81 -1.36
N TYR A 67 7.30 5.38 -2.01
CA TYR A 67 8.55 6.13 -2.12
C TYR A 67 9.10 6.12 -3.54
N ARG A 68 9.94 7.13 -3.84
CA ARG A 68 10.73 7.15 -5.07
C ARG A 68 11.73 6.02 -5.03
N ALA A 69 11.90 5.35 -6.16
CA ALA A 69 12.82 4.24 -6.31
C ALA A 69 13.46 4.24 -7.70
N TRP A 70 14.55 3.50 -7.82
CA TRP A 70 15.20 3.17 -9.07
C TRP A 70 15.45 1.67 -9.14
N SER A 71 15.46 1.12 -10.35
CA SER A 71 15.74 -0.28 -10.60
C SER A 71 16.65 -0.44 -11.80
N GLU A 72 17.71 -1.21 -11.63
CA GLU A 72 18.53 -1.79 -12.69
C GLU A 72 18.06 -3.21 -13.00
N SER A 73 18.77 -3.92 -13.88
CA SER A 73 18.50 -5.32 -14.20
C SER A 73 18.70 -6.25 -12.99
N THR A 74 19.72 -5.99 -12.17
CA THR A 74 20.13 -6.90 -11.08
C THR A 74 19.99 -6.30 -9.68
N THR A 75 19.65 -5.01 -9.56
CA THR A 75 19.52 -4.33 -8.26
C THR A 75 18.43 -3.27 -8.31
N HIS A 76 17.96 -2.84 -7.15
CA HIS A 76 17.09 -1.67 -7.00
C HIS A 76 17.37 -0.95 -5.69
N GLY A 77 16.90 0.29 -5.58
CA GLY A 77 17.08 1.08 -4.36
C GLY A 77 16.04 2.18 -4.22
N ASP A 78 16.05 2.85 -3.06
CA ASP A 78 15.19 3.97 -2.75
C ASP A 78 15.84 5.34 -3.04
N GLY A 79 14.99 6.34 -3.24
CA GLY A 79 15.34 7.73 -3.54
C GLY A 79 15.69 7.97 -5.01
N GLN A 80 16.50 9.00 -5.26
CA GLN A 80 16.95 9.34 -6.62
C GLN A 80 17.95 8.30 -7.15
N SER A 81 17.92 8.15 -8.48
CA SER A 81 18.79 7.38 -9.40
C SER A 81 20.18 7.07 -8.84
N PRO A 82 20.76 5.90 -9.19
CA PRO A 82 21.96 5.39 -8.56
C PRO A 82 23.07 6.45 -8.50
N ILE A 83 23.36 6.89 -7.28
CA ILE A 83 24.59 7.61 -6.92
C ILE A 83 25.58 6.50 -6.53
N PRO A 84 26.86 6.57 -6.94
CA PRO A 84 27.85 5.64 -6.44
C PRO A 84 27.83 5.64 -4.90
N HIS A 85 27.73 4.45 -4.29
CA HIS A 85 27.73 4.20 -2.83
C HIS A 85 26.39 4.24 -2.07
N ARG A 86 25.23 4.02 -2.72
CA ARG A 86 23.98 3.72 -1.98
C ARG A 86 23.78 2.23 -1.71
N SER A 87 23.20 1.92 -0.56
CA SER A 87 22.67 0.59 -0.24
C SER A 87 21.59 0.22 -1.26
N ALA A 88 21.87 -0.79 -2.09
CA ALA A 88 20.93 -1.36 -3.04
C ALA A 88 20.50 -2.74 -2.57
N THR A 89 19.25 -3.10 -2.88
CA THR A 89 18.73 -4.46 -2.68
C THR A 89 18.92 -5.26 -3.96
N GLN A 90 19.19 -6.55 -3.80
CA GLN A 90 19.39 -7.48 -4.91
C GLN A 90 18.09 -7.71 -5.69
N GLY A 91 18.22 -7.82 -7.01
CA GLY A 91 17.14 -8.05 -7.97
C GLY A 91 16.57 -6.75 -8.54
N GLY A 92 16.35 -6.70 -9.85
CA GLY A 92 15.56 -5.65 -10.48
C GLY A 92 14.07 -5.81 -10.14
N VAL A 93 13.36 -4.70 -9.95
CA VAL A 93 11.93 -4.67 -9.63
C VAL A 93 11.17 -3.81 -10.62
N HIS A 94 9.90 -4.16 -10.80
CA HIS A 94 8.96 -3.35 -11.54
C HIS A 94 8.61 -2.10 -10.72
N LEU A 95 8.52 -0.94 -11.38
CA LEU A 95 8.21 0.34 -10.75
C LEU A 95 6.93 0.94 -11.34
N PHE A 96 6.30 1.85 -10.60
CA PHE A 96 5.17 2.63 -11.11
C PHE A 96 5.62 3.98 -11.66
N ALA A 97 5.00 4.42 -12.75
CA ALA A 97 5.30 5.72 -13.36
C ALA A 97 4.93 6.89 -12.43
N THR A 98 3.81 6.79 -11.72
CA THR A 98 3.30 7.84 -10.85
C THR A 98 3.10 7.38 -9.41
N ARG A 99 3.13 8.34 -8.46
CA ARG A 99 2.79 8.07 -7.06
C ARG A 99 1.34 7.60 -6.90
N LEU A 100 0.44 8.10 -7.75
CA LEU A 100 -0.96 7.71 -7.74
C LEU A 100 -1.13 6.23 -8.10
N ASP A 101 -0.41 5.76 -9.11
CA ASP A 101 -0.43 4.34 -9.51
C ASP A 101 0.13 3.46 -8.40
N ALA A 102 1.25 3.85 -7.79
CA ALA A 102 1.79 3.14 -6.63
C ALA A 102 0.83 3.10 -5.44
N LEU A 103 0.08 4.18 -5.17
CA LEU A 103 -0.95 4.21 -4.12
C LEU A 103 -2.15 3.31 -4.43
N LYS A 104 -2.60 3.28 -5.69
CA LYS A 104 -3.66 2.38 -6.13
C LYS A 104 -3.23 0.91 -5.97
N ALA A 105 -2.02 0.58 -6.39
CA ALA A 105 -1.46 -0.75 -6.23
C ALA A 105 -1.29 -1.12 -4.74
N LEU A 106 -0.79 -0.19 -3.91
CA LEU A 106 -0.72 -0.38 -2.46
C LEU A 106 -2.09 -0.66 -1.86
N ARG A 107 -3.11 0.11 -2.25
CA ARG A 107 -4.48 -0.08 -1.75
C ARG A 107 -5.03 -1.45 -2.15
N LEU A 108 -4.86 -1.88 -3.41
CA LEU A 108 -5.25 -3.23 -3.85
C LEU A 108 -4.54 -4.32 -3.04
N ALA A 109 -3.22 -4.23 -2.89
CA ALA A 109 -2.44 -5.21 -2.12
C ALA A 109 -2.92 -5.32 -0.66
N VAL A 110 -3.19 -4.18 -0.02
CA VAL A 110 -3.73 -4.13 1.34
C VAL A 110 -5.15 -4.69 1.40
N THR A 111 -6.01 -4.38 0.42
CA THR A 111 -7.36 -4.97 0.34
C THR A 111 -7.29 -6.48 0.33
N GLU A 112 -6.47 -7.05 -0.55
CA GLU A 112 -6.34 -8.50 -0.68
C GLU A 112 -5.80 -9.15 0.60
N GLU A 113 -4.76 -8.56 1.20
CA GLU A 113 -4.18 -9.05 2.45
C GLU A 113 -5.23 -9.14 3.57
N PHE A 114 -5.98 -8.05 3.79
CA PHE A 114 -7.01 -8.02 4.83
C PHE A 114 -8.21 -8.88 4.49
N ALA A 115 -8.65 -8.92 3.23
CA ALA A 115 -9.75 -9.80 2.82
C ALA A 115 -9.41 -11.28 3.08
N ARG A 116 -8.17 -11.71 2.78
CA ARG A 116 -7.70 -13.08 3.09
C ARG A 116 -7.66 -13.35 4.59
N LYS A 117 -7.23 -12.38 5.41
CA LYS A 117 -7.22 -12.51 6.87
C LYS A 117 -8.65 -12.62 7.43
N LEU A 118 -9.56 -11.78 6.97
CA LEU A 118 -10.98 -11.80 7.37
C LEU A 118 -11.63 -13.13 7.00
N ALA A 119 -11.44 -13.61 5.76
CA ALA A 119 -11.98 -14.91 5.34
C ALA A 119 -11.51 -16.09 6.21
N ARG A 120 -10.27 -16.05 6.72
CA ARG A 120 -9.78 -17.05 7.68
C ARG A 120 -10.48 -16.93 9.02
N VAL A 121 -10.63 -15.72 9.54
CA VAL A 121 -11.36 -15.47 10.80
C VAL A 121 -12.81 -15.95 10.68
N ASP A 122 -13.48 -15.64 9.57
CA ASP A 122 -14.86 -16.07 9.32
C ASP A 122 -14.99 -17.60 9.30
N ALA A 123 -14.01 -18.30 8.72
CA ALA A 123 -13.97 -19.76 8.72
C ALA A 123 -13.83 -20.34 10.14
N GLU A 124 -12.98 -19.75 10.98
CA GLU A 124 -12.84 -20.16 12.39
C GLU A 124 -14.12 -19.88 13.19
N ILE A 125 -14.76 -18.72 12.98
CA ILE A 125 -16.05 -18.38 13.62
C ILE A 125 -17.12 -19.42 13.26
N ALA A 126 -17.21 -19.79 11.98
CA ALA A 126 -18.16 -20.80 11.52
C ALA A 126 -17.86 -22.18 12.14
N ALA A 127 -16.58 -22.56 12.22
CA ALA A 127 -16.16 -23.82 12.83
C ALA A 127 -16.50 -23.89 14.33
N GLU A 128 -16.29 -22.82 15.08
CA GLU A 128 -16.66 -22.76 16.50
C GLU A 128 -18.18 -22.74 16.70
N SER A 129 -18.91 -22.02 15.86
CA SER A 129 -20.38 -22.00 15.93
C SER A 129 -20.98 -23.40 15.71
N ALA A 130 -20.42 -24.17 14.78
CA ALA A 130 -20.87 -25.54 14.50
C ALA A 130 -20.51 -26.57 15.59
N LYS A 131 -19.57 -26.27 16.50
CA LYS A 131 -19.26 -27.13 17.66
C LYS A 131 -20.19 -26.88 18.85
N ALA A 132 -20.85 -25.73 18.86
CA ALA A 132 -21.76 -25.34 19.93
C ALA A 132 -23.18 -25.92 19.75
N ASP A 133 -23.49 -26.44 18.55
CA ASP A 133 -24.71 -27.18 18.20
C ASP A 133 -24.50 -28.70 18.34
#